data_AF-A0A484FLW5-F1
#
_entry.id   AF-A0A484FLW5-F1
#
_cell.length_a   1.000
_cell.length_b   1.000
_cell.length_c   1.000
_cell.angle_alpha   90.00
_cell.angle_beta   90.00
_cell.angle_gamma   90.00
#
_symmetry.space_group_name_H-M   'P 1'
#
loop_
_entity.id
_entity.type
_entity.pdbx_description
1 polymer ?
#
loop_
_entity_poly.entity_id
_entity_poly.type
_entity_poly.pdbx_seq_one_letter_code
_entity_poly.pdbx_strand_id
1 'polypeptide(L)'
;MFHYYTNIVFPRVRDSCPIVNYIDKDEHYIRDNWILLGSIDVDFLNGFLLAACRHLSIVENEKEYAGLAIEYKLRNIRGLRESIVGDSLTASRSAVTRALVLACDDLMIQDALAATNHVLGAVQIIRAAGGLEALGLNEIVRYVLHGCVYGKGLLNNNPLQAEASECLKL
;
A
#
# COMPACT_ATOMS: atom_id res chain seq x y z
N MET A 1 6.71 13.00 12.46
CA MET A 1 6.03 11.93 11.69
C MET A 1 6.93 11.26 10.66
N PHE A 2 7.37 11.90 9.59
CA PHE A 2 8.20 11.22 8.57
C PHE A 2 9.52 10.68 9.13
N HIS A 3 10.29 11.50 9.86
CA HIS A 3 11.49 11.05 10.58
C HIS A 3 11.22 9.89 11.55
N TYR A 4 10.04 9.86 12.18
CA TYR A 4 9.64 8.78 13.07
C TYR A 4 9.35 7.49 12.28
N TYR A 5 8.66 7.61 11.14
CA TYR A 5 8.43 6.48 10.24
C TYR A 5 9.76 5.83 9.81
N THR A 6 10.71 6.65 9.35
CA THR A 6 11.98 6.14 8.79
C THR A 6 12.86 5.46 9.83
N ASN A 7 12.88 5.98 11.07
CA ASN A 7 13.82 5.50 12.10
C ASN A 7 13.21 4.46 13.05
N ILE A 8 11.87 4.43 13.20
CA ILE A 8 11.20 3.57 14.19
C ILE A 8 10.25 2.58 13.53
N VAL A 9 9.32 3.07 12.70
CA VAL A 9 8.26 2.22 12.15
C VAL A 9 8.81 1.28 11.07
N PHE A 10 9.51 1.83 10.08
CA PHE A 10 9.97 1.05 8.94
C PHE A 10 10.94 -0.07 9.35
N PRO A 11 11.96 0.14 10.21
CA PRO A 11 12.82 -0.96 10.66
C PRO A 11 12.05 -2.10 11.34
N ARG A 12 11.06 -1.77 12.20
CA ARG A 12 10.21 -2.77 12.86
C ARG A 12 9.34 -3.55 11.86
N VAL A 13 8.78 -2.85 10.87
CA VAL A 13 7.96 -3.47 9.82
C VAL A 13 8.82 -4.31 8.89
N ARG A 14 10.02 -3.84 8.51
CA ARG A 14 10.94 -4.53 7.61
C ARG A 14 11.24 -5.94 8.11
N ASP A 15 11.58 -6.07 9.38
CA ASP A 15 12.06 -7.35 9.92
C ASP A 15 10.92 -8.37 10.12
N SER A 16 9.66 -7.91 10.20
CA SER A 16 8.51 -8.74 10.60
C SER A 16 7.38 -8.84 9.58
N CYS A 17 7.37 -8.02 8.52
CA CYS A 17 6.28 -7.97 7.56
C CYS A 17 6.53 -8.91 6.38
N PRO A 18 5.67 -9.92 6.16
CA PRO A 18 5.72 -10.75 4.96
C PRO A 18 5.71 -10.00 3.63
N ILE A 19 5.13 -8.79 3.55
CA ILE A 19 5.17 -7.99 2.31
C ILE A 19 6.60 -7.54 2.04
N VAL A 20 7.30 -7.04 3.07
CA VAL A 20 8.68 -6.53 2.94
C VAL A 20 9.69 -7.68 2.89
N ASN A 21 9.49 -8.75 3.67
CA ASN A 21 10.31 -9.95 3.64
C ASN A 21 10.13 -10.79 2.36
N TYR A 22 9.07 -10.57 1.60
CA TYR A 22 8.94 -11.18 0.28
C TYR A 22 9.92 -10.58 -0.74
N ILE A 23 10.46 -9.37 -0.48
CA ILE A 23 11.43 -8.66 -1.34
C ILE A 23 12.81 -9.37 -1.33
N ASP A 24 12.99 -10.41 -0.52
CA ASP A 24 14.31 -10.82 -0.03
C ASP A 24 15.13 -11.77 -0.93
N LYS A 25 14.71 -12.07 -2.17
CA LYS A 25 15.52 -12.98 -3.03
C LYS A 25 16.31 -12.32 -4.15
N ASP A 26 15.82 -11.27 -4.82
CA ASP A 26 16.54 -10.68 -5.98
C ASP A 26 16.54 -9.13 -6.03
N GLU A 27 15.93 -8.44 -5.05
CA GLU A 27 15.60 -7.01 -5.18
C GLU A 27 16.08 -6.15 -4.01
N HIS A 28 17.33 -6.39 -3.59
CA HIS A 28 17.97 -5.64 -2.51
C HIS A 28 17.93 -4.12 -2.72
N TYR A 29 17.96 -3.64 -3.97
CA TYR A 29 17.88 -2.20 -4.28
C TYR A 29 16.56 -1.58 -3.78
N ILE A 30 15.41 -2.20 -4.02
CA ILE A 30 14.11 -1.66 -3.59
C ILE A 30 14.00 -1.69 -2.07
N ARG A 31 14.43 -2.77 -1.43
CA ARG A 31 14.43 -2.89 0.03
C ARG A 31 15.27 -1.79 0.68
N ASP A 32 16.48 -1.57 0.17
CA ASP A 32 17.43 -0.64 0.75
C ASP A 32 17.06 0.83 0.44
N ASN A 33 16.32 1.07 -0.65
CA ASN A 33 15.85 2.39 -1.06
C ASN A 33 14.35 2.62 -0.83
N TRP A 34 13.67 1.79 -0.04
CA TRP A 34 12.22 1.83 0.16
C TRP A 34 11.69 3.21 0.50
N ILE A 35 12.34 3.87 1.47
CA ILE A 35 11.96 5.21 1.92
C ILE A 35 12.10 6.21 0.79
N LEU A 36 13.20 6.15 0.04
CA LEU A 36 13.45 7.07 -1.07
C LEU A 36 12.41 6.87 -2.18
N LEU A 37 12.26 5.63 -2.66
CA LEU A 37 11.37 5.29 -3.77
C LEU A 37 9.90 5.57 -3.43
N GLY A 38 9.47 5.22 -2.20
CA GLY A 38 8.13 5.50 -1.71
C GLY A 38 7.84 6.98 -1.52
N SER A 39 8.84 7.80 -1.16
CA SER A 39 8.62 9.23 -0.89
C SER A 39 8.50 10.09 -2.14
N ILE A 40 8.84 9.56 -3.31
CA ILE A 40 8.61 10.23 -4.60
C ILE A 40 7.11 10.26 -4.94
N ASP A 41 6.35 9.28 -4.45
CA ASP A 41 4.91 9.21 -4.61
C ASP A 41 4.21 9.86 -3.40
N VAL A 42 3.48 10.95 -3.66
CA VAL A 42 2.80 11.72 -2.60
C VAL A 42 1.74 10.90 -1.85
N ASP A 43 1.11 9.94 -2.53
CA ASP A 43 0.09 9.08 -1.92
C ASP A 43 0.76 8.08 -0.97
N PHE A 44 1.93 7.53 -1.33
CA PHE A 44 2.72 6.73 -0.40
C PHE A 44 3.31 7.50 0.76
N LEU A 45 3.80 8.73 0.52
CA LEU A 45 4.25 9.59 1.60
C LEU A 45 3.13 9.82 2.63
N ASN A 46 1.89 10.05 2.17
CA ASN A 46 0.72 10.11 3.06
C ASN A 46 0.51 8.78 3.81
N GLY A 47 0.72 7.64 3.17
CA GLY A 47 0.70 6.32 3.81
C GLY A 47 1.75 6.14 4.90
N PHE A 48 2.97 6.67 4.71
CA PHE A 48 4.03 6.65 5.73
C PHE A 48 3.64 7.48 6.95
N LEU A 49 3.05 8.66 6.72
CA LEU A 49 2.55 9.50 7.80
C LEU A 49 1.39 8.84 8.55
N LEU A 50 0.47 8.19 7.84
CA LEU A 50 -0.61 7.39 8.43
C LEU A 50 -0.06 6.27 9.31
N ALA A 51 0.85 5.44 8.79
CA ALA A 51 1.46 4.34 9.52
C ALA A 51 2.21 4.83 10.77
N ALA A 52 2.89 5.98 10.69
CA ALA A 52 3.52 6.60 11.85
C ALA A 52 2.50 7.02 12.91
N CYS A 53 1.37 7.65 12.53
CA CYS A 53 0.33 8.03 13.47
C CYS A 53 -0.30 6.81 14.14
N ARG A 54 -0.56 5.75 13.37
CA ARG A 54 -1.05 4.47 13.90
C ARG A 54 -0.09 3.86 14.89
N HIS A 55 1.19 3.83 14.55
CA HIS A 55 2.21 3.25 15.42
C HIS A 55 2.28 4.01 16.75
N LEU A 56 2.37 5.35 16.71
CA LEU A 56 2.36 6.18 17.92
C LEU A 56 1.10 5.96 18.77
N SER A 57 -0.07 5.92 18.13
CA SER A 57 -1.32 5.78 18.86
C SER A 57 -1.56 4.38 19.46
N ILE A 58 -1.18 3.31 18.75
CA ILE A 58 -1.50 1.92 19.13
C ILE A 58 -0.36 1.29 19.93
N VAL A 59 0.88 1.50 19.50
CA VAL A 59 2.06 0.84 20.08
C VAL A 59 2.65 1.68 21.21
N GLU A 60 2.84 2.98 20.97
CA GLU A 60 3.40 3.90 21.98
C GLU A 60 2.31 4.53 22.87
N ASN A 61 1.02 4.23 22.59
CA ASN A 61 -0.15 4.69 23.36
C ASN A 61 -0.29 6.23 23.46
N GLU A 62 0.26 6.97 22.49
CA GLU A 62 0.11 8.42 22.37
C GLU A 62 -1.23 8.75 21.68
N LYS A 63 -2.30 8.80 22.48
CA LYS A 63 -3.69 8.87 21.99
C LYS A 63 -4.01 10.08 21.14
N GLU A 64 -3.29 11.19 21.27
CA GLU A 64 -3.44 12.37 20.42
C GLU A 64 -3.23 12.08 18.92
N TYR A 65 -2.43 11.07 18.57
CA TYR A 65 -2.21 10.68 17.17
C TYR A 65 -3.33 9.84 16.56
N ALA A 66 -4.29 9.36 17.37
CA ALA A 66 -5.43 8.60 16.87
C ALA A 66 -6.28 9.43 15.91
N GLY A 67 -6.55 10.69 16.25
CA GLY A 67 -7.30 11.63 15.41
C GLY A 67 -6.59 11.88 14.08
N LEU A 68 -5.27 12.12 14.13
CA LEU A 68 -4.46 12.36 12.93
C LEU A 68 -4.41 11.15 12.00
N ALA A 69 -4.31 9.93 12.56
CA ALA A 69 -4.41 8.69 11.77
C ALA A 69 -5.77 8.59 11.04
N ILE A 70 -6.86 8.90 11.74
CA ILE A 70 -8.21 8.91 11.13
C ILE A 70 -8.29 9.92 9.98
N GLU A 71 -7.74 11.12 10.16
CA GLU A 71 -7.73 12.15 9.12
C GLU A 71 -6.95 11.72 7.87
N TYR A 72 -5.76 11.14 8.03
CA TYR A 72 -4.98 10.61 6.91
C TYR A 72 -5.71 9.47 6.20
N LYS A 73 -6.37 8.56 6.93
CA LYS A 73 -7.18 7.48 6.33
C LYS A 73 -8.36 8.05 5.53
N LEU A 74 -9.09 9.00 6.10
CA LEU A 74 -10.21 9.66 5.42
C LEU A 74 -9.77 10.41 4.16
N ARG A 75 -8.60 11.07 4.18
CA ARG A 75 -8.03 11.73 3.00
C ARG A 75 -7.72 10.73 1.88
N ASN A 76 -7.16 9.57 2.23
CA ASN A 76 -6.90 8.50 1.26
C ASN A 76 -8.20 7.94 0.68
N ILE A 77 -9.22 7.65 1.50
CA ILE A 77 -10.53 7.18 1.03
C ILE A 77 -11.20 8.18 0.09
N ARG A 78 -11.21 9.47 0.46
CA ARG A 78 -11.83 10.53 -0.37
C ARG A 78 -11.15 10.65 -1.71
N GLY A 79 -9.82 10.81 -1.75
CA GLY A 79 -9.17 10.95 -3.03
C GLY A 79 -9.01 9.64 -3.80
N LEU A 80 -9.14 8.46 -3.17
CA LEU A 80 -9.35 7.21 -3.91
C LEU A 80 -10.66 7.27 -4.70
N ARG A 81 -11.76 7.70 -4.06
CA ARG A 81 -13.04 7.90 -4.73
C ARG A 81 -12.95 8.90 -5.87
N GLU A 82 -12.29 10.04 -5.65
CA GLU A 82 -12.08 11.06 -6.69
C GLU A 82 -11.24 10.51 -7.85
N SER A 83 -10.18 9.75 -7.55
CA SER A 83 -9.30 9.15 -8.55
C SER A 83 -10.00 8.08 -9.39
N ILE A 84 -10.94 7.33 -8.81
CA ILE A 84 -11.76 6.35 -9.55
C ILE A 84 -12.71 7.05 -10.53
N VAL A 85 -13.22 8.23 -10.17
CA VAL A 85 -14.07 9.04 -11.05
C VAL A 85 -13.25 9.72 -12.16
N GLY A 86 -11.95 9.95 -11.91
CA GLY A 86 -11.05 10.54 -12.89
C GLY A 86 -10.71 9.59 -14.04
N ASP A 87 -11.00 10.02 -15.27
CA ASP A 87 -10.74 9.25 -16.49
C ASP A 87 -9.35 9.51 -17.08
N SER A 88 -8.30 9.30 -16.27
CA SER A 88 -6.92 9.44 -16.73
C SER A 88 -5.99 8.42 -16.10
N LEU A 89 -4.94 8.01 -16.83
CA LEU A 89 -3.93 7.09 -16.29
C LEU A 89 -3.28 7.60 -15.01
N THR A 90 -3.08 8.92 -14.88
CA THR A 90 -2.56 9.52 -13.64
C THR A 90 -3.52 9.32 -12.47
N ALA A 91 -4.82 9.51 -12.70
CA ALA A 91 -5.83 9.24 -11.68
C ALA A 91 -5.88 7.74 -11.33
N SER A 92 -5.84 6.85 -12.32
CA SER A 92 -5.79 5.40 -12.08
C SER A 92 -4.54 4.98 -11.28
N ARG A 93 -3.37 5.57 -11.53
CA ARG A 93 -2.14 5.33 -10.74
C ARG A 93 -2.33 5.73 -9.28
N SER A 94 -2.80 6.95 -9.04
CA SER A 94 -3.12 7.44 -7.69
C SER A 94 -4.17 6.58 -6.99
N ALA A 95 -5.20 6.12 -7.72
CA ALA A 95 -6.21 5.22 -7.19
C ALA A 95 -5.59 3.90 -6.70
N VAL A 96 -4.71 3.30 -7.51
CA VAL A 96 -3.97 2.08 -7.10
C VAL A 96 -3.12 2.34 -5.86
N THR A 97 -2.28 3.39 -5.87
CA THR A 97 -1.41 3.69 -4.72
C THR A 97 -2.21 3.91 -3.45
N ARG A 98 -3.30 4.69 -3.50
CA ARG A 98 -4.17 4.94 -2.34
C ARG A 98 -4.86 3.69 -1.83
N ALA A 99 -5.34 2.83 -2.74
CA ALA A 99 -5.91 1.55 -2.35
C ALA A 99 -4.89 0.69 -1.59
N LEU A 100 -3.64 0.63 -2.05
CA LEU A 100 -2.59 -0.11 -1.36
C LEU A 100 -2.18 0.52 -0.02
N VAL A 101 -2.14 1.85 0.07
CA VAL A 101 -1.93 2.55 1.35
C VAL A 101 -3.01 2.18 2.36
N LEU A 102 -4.27 2.15 1.94
CA LEU A 102 -5.40 1.74 2.79
C LEU A 102 -5.29 0.27 3.19
N ALA A 103 -4.94 -0.61 2.24
CA ALA A 103 -4.71 -2.02 2.55
C ALA A 103 -3.62 -2.22 3.62
N CYS A 104 -2.52 -1.49 3.52
CA CYS A 104 -1.44 -1.52 4.52
C CYS A 104 -1.89 -1.00 5.88
N ASP A 105 -2.68 0.07 5.95
CA ASP A 105 -3.27 0.56 7.23
C ASP A 105 -4.20 -0.50 7.84
N ASP A 106 -5.05 -1.12 7.03
CA ASP A 106 -5.99 -2.15 7.48
C ASP A 106 -5.27 -3.40 8.00
N LEU A 107 -4.19 -3.82 7.35
CA LEU A 107 -3.33 -4.89 7.87
C LEU A 107 -2.72 -4.53 9.22
N MET A 108 -2.30 -3.28 9.40
CA MET A 108 -1.68 -2.80 10.64
C MET A 108 -2.66 -2.85 11.81
N ILE A 109 -3.95 -2.60 11.56
CA ILE A 109 -5.03 -2.70 12.55
C ILE A 109 -5.72 -4.07 12.55
N GLN A 110 -5.17 -5.05 11.83
CA GLN A 110 -5.66 -6.43 11.73
C GLN A 110 -7.06 -6.59 11.10
N ASP A 111 -7.47 -5.65 10.25
CA ASP A 111 -8.68 -5.75 9.42
C ASP A 111 -8.35 -6.38 8.06
N ALA A 112 -8.19 -7.71 8.06
CA ALA A 112 -7.82 -8.46 6.86
C ALA A 112 -8.88 -8.37 5.74
N LEU A 113 -10.16 -8.20 6.09
CA LEU A 113 -11.24 -8.11 5.12
C LEU A 113 -11.19 -6.78 4.38
N ALA A 114 -11.05 -5.67 5.10
CA ALA A 114 -10.89 -4.35 4.48
C ALA A 114 -9.62 -4.29 3.61
N ALA A 115 -8.51 -4.83 4.12
CA ALA A 115 -7.27 -4.93 3.36
C ALA A 115 -7.45 -5.70 2.03
N THR A 116 -8.13 -6.84 2.09
CA THR A 116 -8.44 -7.67 0.90
C THR A 116 -9.27 -6.89 -0.11
N ASN A 117 -10.32 -6.20 0.33
CA ASN A 117 -11.18 -5.40 -0.56
C ASN A 117 -10.42 -4.27 -1.25
N HIS A 118 -9.48 -3.62 -0.56
CA HIS A 118 -8.64 -2.60 -1.17
C HIS A 118 -7.67 -3.16 -2.20
N VAL A 119 -7.03 -4.30 -1.93
CA VAL A 119 -6.15 -4.96 -2.90
C VAL A 119 -6.95 -5.41 -4.13
N LEU A 120 -8.16 -5.95 -3.94
CA LEU A 120 -9.05 -6.30 -5.04
C LEU A 120 -9.40 -5.08 -5.90
N GLY A 121 -9.75 -3.96 -5.26
CA GLY A 121 -10.02 -2.71 -5.97
C GLY A 121 -8.81 -2.25 -6.79
N ALA A 122 -7.60 -2.33 -6.23
CA ALA A 122 -6.37 -2.01 -6.94
C ALA A 122 -6.17 -2.89 -8.20
N VAL A 123 -6.36 -4.21 -8.08
CA VAL A 123 -6.27 -5.15 -9.22
C VAL A 123 -7.30 -4.81 -10.31
N GLN A 124 -8.54 -4.49 -9.92
CA GLN A 124 -9.59 -4.11 -10.87
C GLN A 124 -9.25 -2.82 -11.63
N ILE A 125 -8.71 -1.81 -10.94
CA ILE A 125 -8.27 -0.56 -11.58
C ILE A 125 -7.14 -0.82 -12.59
N ILE A 126 -6.15 -1.64 -12.22
CA ILE A 126 -5.04 -2.01 -13.11
C ILE A 126 -5.56 -2.71 -14.36
N ARG A 127 -6.51 -3.65 -14.20
CA ARG A 127 -7.13 -4.35 -15.32
C ARG A 127 -7.88 -3.40 -16.23
N ALA A 128 -8.69 -2.49 -15.68
CA ALA A 128 -9.43 -1.50 -16.45
C ALA A 128 -8.49 -0.57 -17.25
N ALA A 129 -7.30 -0.30 -16.73
CA ALA A 129 -6.26 0.47 -17.41
C ALA A 129 -5.48 -0.31 -18.48
N GLY A 130 -5.79 -1.60 -18.70
CA GLY A 130 -5.09 -2.45 -19.68
C GLY A 130 -3.87 -3.20 -19.13
N GLY A 131 -3.71 -3.26 -17.80
CA GLY A 131 -2.63 -3.99 -17.13
C GLY A 131 -1.55 -3.09 -16.51
N LEU A 132 -0.59 -3.71 -15.82
CA LEU A 132 0.46 -3.01 -15.07
C LEU A 132 1.38 -2.17 -15.97
N GLU A 133 1.74 -2.69 -17.14
CA GLU A 133 2.61 -1.99 -18.09
C GLU A 133 1.94 -0.74 -18.66
N ALA A 134 0.67 -0.87 -19.06
CA ALA A 134 -0.12 0.25 -19.59
C ALA A 134 -0.30 1.36 -18.55
N LEU A 135 -0.47 0.99 -17.28
CA LEU A 135 -0.64 1.95 -16.20
C LEU A 135 0.67 2.64 -15.79
N GLY A 136 1.82 2.01 -16.02
CA GLY A 136 3.14 2.60 -15.72
C GLY A 136 3.31 2.94 -14.23
N LEU A 137 2.93 2.01 -13.35
CA LEU A 137 3.14 2.14 -11.91
C LEU A 137 4.64 2.17 -11.60
N ASN A 138 5.02 2.99 -10.62
CA ASN A 138 6.39 2.97 -10.11
C ASN A 138 6.68 1.62 -9.44
N GLU A 139 7.97 1.31 -9.34
CA GLU A 139 8.46 0.03 -8.82
C GLU A 139 7.90 -0.26 -7.42
N ILE A 140 7.95 0.71 -6.51
CA ILE A 140 7.52 0.52 -5.12
C ILE A 140 6.01 0.18 -5.00
N VAL A 141 5.15 0.77 -5.84
CA VAL A 141 3.71 0.44 -5.90
C VAL A 141 3.53 -1.00 -6.39
N ARG A 142 4.24 -1.39 -7.45
CA ARG A 142 4.20 -2.77 -7.97
C ARG A 142 4.62 -3.78 -6.89
N TYR A 143 5.63 -3.46 -6.10
CA TYR A 143 6.09 -4.33 -5.02
C TYR A 143 5.12 -4.47 -3.87
N VAL A 144 4.56 -3.36 -3.40
CA VAL A 144 3.53 -3.41 -2.35
C VAL A 144 2.35 -4.25 -2.82
N LEU A 145 1.90 -4.08 -4.05
CA LEU A 145 0.84 -4.89 -4.63
C LEU A 145 1.21 -6.38 -4.66
N HIS A 146 2.40 -6.71 -5.17
CA HIS A 146 2.90 -8.08 -5.22
C HIS A 146 2.99 -8.71 -3.82
N GLY A 147 3.56 -7.99 -2.85
CA GLY A 147 3.66 -8.45 -1.46
C GLY A 147 2.30 -8.63 -0.79
N CYS A 148 1.32 -7.78 -1.09
CA CYS A 148 -0.06 -7.94 -0.62
C CYS A 148 -0.73 -9.20 -1.19
N VAL A 149 -0.57 -9.45 -2.49
CA VAL A 149 -1.21 -10.59 -3.15
C VAL A 149 -0.52 -11.90 -2.77
N TYR A 150 0.80 -11.98 -2.88
CA TYR A 150 1.54 -13.24 -2.75
C TYR A 150 2.20 -13.41 -1.38
N GLY A 151 2.83 -12.36 -0.85
CA GLY A 151 3.53 -12.44 0.45
C GLY A 151 2.56 -12.59 1.62
N LYS A 152 1.46 -11.85 1.62
CA LYS A 152 0.38 -11.96 2.61
C LYS A 152 -0.72 -12.93 2.20
N GLY A 153 -0.79 -13.31 0.92
CA GLY A 153 -1.84 -14.21 0.45
C GLY A 153 -3.23 -13.63 0.61
N LEU A 154 -3.40 -12.30 0.51
CA LEU A 154 -4.70 -11.66 0.79
C LEU A 154 -5.80 -12.10 -0.19
N LEU A 155 -5.40 -12.58 -1.36
CA LEU A 155 -6.33 -13.12 -2.34
C LEU A 155 -6.41 -14.65 -2.31
N ASN A 156 -5.78 -15.32 -1.34
CA ASN A 156 -5.86 -16.78 -1.23
C ASN A 156 -7.33 -17.20 -1.05
N ASN A 157 -7.77 -18.15 -1.88
CA ASN A 157 -9.16 -18.61 -1.95
C ASN A 157 -10.16 -17.59 -2.53
N ASN A 158 -9.68 -16.45 -3.06
CA ASN A 158 -10.52 -15.56 -3.85
C ASN A 158 -10.54 -16.05 -5.31
N PRO A 159 -11.71 -16.15 -5.97
CA PRO A 159 -11.76 -16.55 -7.39
C PRO A 159 -10.97 -15.61 -8.31
N LEU A 160 -10.75 -14.36 -7.89
CA LEU A 160 -9.94 -13.37 -8.61
C LEU A 160 -8.43 -13.53 -8.35
N GLN A 161 -7.99 -14.54 -7.61
CA GLN A 161 -6.56 -14.83 -7.42
C GLN A 161 -5.87 -15.17 -8.73
N ALA A 162 -6.53 -15.96 -9.58
CA ALA A 162 -6.03 -16.27 -10.92
C ALA A 162 -5.91 -15.00 -11.77
N GLU A 163 -6.87 -14.09 -11.64
CA GLU A 163 -6.89 -12.80 -12.35
C GLU A 163 -5.79 -11.86 -11.86
N ALA A 164 -5.62 -11.74 -10.55
CA ALA A 164 -4.51 -10.99 -9.96
C ALA A 164 -3.17 -11.58 -10.41
N SER A 165 -3.07 -12.91 -10.50
CA SER A 165 -1.85 -13.59 -10.94
C SER A 165 -1.51 -13.31 -12.41
N GLU A 166 -2.52 -13.12 -13.25
CA GLU A 166 -2.34 -12.75 -14.66
C GLU A 166 -1.96 -11.27 -14.82
N CYS A 167 -2.62 -10.38 -14.07
CA CYS A 167 -2.29 -8.95 -14.07
C CYS A 167 -0.92 -8.63 -13.47
N LEU A 168 -0.39 -9.50 -12.59
CA LEU A 168 0.83 -9.29 -11.82
C LEU A 168 2.07 -10.00 -12.36
N LYS A 169 2.00 -10.65 -13.54
CA LYS A 169 3.21 -11.17 -14.19
C LYS A 169 4.13 -9.99 -14.48
N LEU A 170 5.26 -9.94 -13.79
CA LEU A 170 6.38 -9.03 -14.05
C LEU A 170 7.02 -9.39 -15.39
#